data_AF-A0A160I003-F1
#
_entry.id   AF-A0A160I003-F1
#
_cell.length_a   1.000
_cell.length_b   1.000
_cell.length_c   1.000
_cell.angle_alpha   90.00
_cell.angle_beta   90.00
_cell.angle_gamma   90.00
#
_symmetry.space_group_name_H-M   'P 1'
#
loop_
_entity.id
_entity.type
_entity.pdbx_description
1 polymer ?
#
loop_
_entity_poly.entity_id
_entity_poly.type
_entity_poly.pdbx_seq_one_letter_code
_entity_poly.pdbx_strand_id
1 'polypeptide(L)'
;MTDQTETPMSAEEKFGRELVARTTFEKEAVWLPSLAVHHMNAGKTFIEDKTFTNCLIEGPAVMAVMNGTTFDSCNMGVASNPRTLLLQPMGDMIAGVVGMSNCRFVRCRFVQVGFTGAPDLLEQIEADLLSARENQA
;
A
#
# COMPACT_ATOMS: atom_id res chain seq x y z
N MET A 1 44.34 -16.68 -6.41
CA MET A 1 43.43 -15.54 -6.25
C MET A 1 42.58 -15.49 -7.50
N THR A 2 41.56 -16.34 -7.57
CA THR A 2 40.74 -16.51 -8.79
C THR A 2 39.51 -15.63 -8.66
N ASP A 3 39.53 -14.61 -9.51
CA ASP A 3 38.44 -13.87 -10.11
C ASP A 3 37.05 -14.48 -9.84
N GLN A 4 36.28 -13.83 -8.97
CA GLN A 4 34.87 -14.13 -8.80
C GLN A 4 34.15 -13.52 -9.99
N THR A 5 33.91 -14.33 -11.03
CA THR A 5 32.96 -13.97 -12.08
C THR A 5 31.60 -13.76 -11.42
N GLU A 6 31.21 -12.49 -11.25
CA GLU A 6 29.88 -12.09 -10.82
C GLU A 6 28.86 -12.84 -11.69
N THR A 7 28.08 -13.72 -11.09
CA THR A 7 26.98 -14.36 -11.80
C THR A 7 26.01 -13.26 -12.20
N PRO A 8 25.69 -13.09 -13.49
CA PRO A 8 24.80 -12.02 -13.91
C PRO A 8 23.45 -12.21 -13.23
N MET A 9 22.97 -11.14 -12.58
CA MET A 9 21.72 -11.10 -11.83
C MET A 9 20.55 -11.51 -12.73
N SER A 10 19.61 -12.29 -12.18
CA SER A 10 18.42 -12.71 -12.93
C SER A 10 17.53 -11.49 -13.26
N ALA A 11 16.73 -11.60 -14.32
CA ALA A 11 15.80 -10.54 -14.69
C ALA A 11 14.78 -10.22 -13.58
N GLU A 12 14.38 -11.23 -12.81
CA GLU A 12 13.45 -11.09 -11.69
C GLU A 12 14.07 -10.33 -10.51
N GLU A 13 15.32 -10.64 -10.15
CA GLU A 13 16.05 -9.90 -9.12
C GLU A 13 16.28 -8.45 -9.52
N LYS A 14 16.62 -8.20 -10.79
CA LYS A 14 16.78 -6.84 -11.32
C LYS A 14 15.47 -6.06 -11.23
N PHE A 15 14.37 -6.66 -11.69
CA PHE A 15 13.04 -6.05 -11.60
C PHE A 15 12.65 -5.73 -10.16
N GLY A 16 12.86 -6.67 -9.23
CA GLY A 16 12.56 -6.47 -7.82
C GLY A 16 13.34 -5.29 -7.21
N ARG A 17 14.64 -5.17 -7.51
CA ARG A 17 15.46 -4.04 -7.04
C ARG A 17 14.99 -2.72 -7.61
N GLU A 18 14.70 -2.67 -8.91
CA GLU A 18 14.18 -1.46 -9.56
C GLU A 18 12.83 -1.04 -8.96
N LEU A 19 11.92 -1.99 -8.73
CA LEU A 19 10.62 -1.75 -8.11
C LEU A 19 10.75 -1.21 -6.68
N VAL A 20 11.65 -1.77 -5.87
CA VAL A 20 11.90 -1.30 -4.49
C VAL A 20 12.51 0.10 -4.49
N ALA A 21 13.42 0.41 -5.41
CA ALA A 21 14.06 1.72 -5.54
C ALA A 21 13.11 2.81 -6.07
N ARG A 22 12.10 2.43 -6.86
CA ARG A 22 11.15 3.35 -7.49
C ARG A 22 10.35 4.13 -6.45
N THR A 23 10.36 5.46 -6.51
CA THR A 23 9.63 6.34 -5.58
C THR A 23 8.31 6.86 -6.13
N THR A 24 8.06 6.75 -7.44
CA THR A 24 6.86 7.30 -8.10
C THR A 24 6.15 6.27 -8.96
N PHE A 25 4.83 6.16 -8.79
CA PHE A 25 3.94 5.28 -9.54
C PHE A 25 2.84 6.13 -10.17
N GLU A 26 2.62 5.96 -11.48
CA GLU A 26 1.70 6.82 -12.23
C GLU A 26 0.90 6.04 -13.25
N LYS A 27 -0.44 6.19 -13.19
CA LYS A 27 -1.38 5.67 -14.19
C LYS A 27 -1.23 4.17 -14.48
N GLU A 28 -0.94 3.39 -13.44
CA GLU A 28 -0.73 1.95 -13.55
C GLU A 28 -1.47 1.18 -12.46
N ALA A 29 -1.61 -0.13 -12.69
CA ALA A 29 -2.06 -1.06 -11.67
C ALA A 29 -0.87 -1.46 -10.77
N VAL A 30 -1.08 -1.43 -9.46
CA VAL A 30 -0.10 -1.80 -8.45
C VAL A 30 -0.68 -2.94 -7.62
N TRP A 31 -0.17 -4.14 -7.87
CA TRP A 31 -0.54 -5.32 -7.08
C TRP A 31 0.21 -5.28 -5.74
N LEU A 32 -0.52 -4.90 -4.69
CA LEU A 32 0.04 -4.58 -3.37
C LEU A 32 0.77 -5.78 -2.72
N PRO A 33 0.27 -7.04 -2.80
CA PRO A 33 1.00 -8.20 -2.33
C PRO A 33 2.37 -8.39 -3.00
N SER A 34 2.48 -8.24 -4.32
CA SER A 34 3.78 -8.36 -5.01
C SER A 34 4.74 -7.25 -4.60
N LEU A 35 4.25 -6.00 -4.51
CA LEU A 35 5.06 -4.88 -4.05
C LEU A 35 5.62 -5.15 -2.64
N ALA A 36 4.79 -5.67 -1.74
CA ALA A 36 5.21 -6.04 -0.38
C ALA A 36 6.25 -7.17 -0.38
N VAL A 37 6.05 -8.23 -1.18
CA VAL A 37 7.02 -9.33 -1.31
C VAL A 37 8.37 -8.85 -1.79
N HIS A 38 8.42 -7.95 -2.78
CA HIS A 38 9.70 -7.40 -3.25
C HIS A 38 10.40 -6.55 -2.17
N HIS A 39 9.66 -5.80 -1.35
CA HIS A 39 10.23 -5.06 -0.23
C HIS A 39 10.77 -6.00 0.85
N MET A 40 10.02 -7.05 1.18
CA MET A 40 10.43 -8.08 2.13
C MET A 40 11.71 -8.81 1.67
N ASN A 41 11.78 -9.18 0.38
CA ASN A 41 12.98 -9.80 -0.20
C ASN A 41 14.19 -8.85 -0.19
N ALA A 42 13.97 -7.54 -0.16
CA ALA A 42 15.00 -6.52 0.02
C ALA A 42 15.31 -6.21 1.49
N GLY A 43 14.76 -6.97 2.44
CA GLY A 43 14.99 -6.77 3.88
C GLY A 43 14.22 -5.60 4.50
N LYS A 44 13.23 -5.05 3.79
CA LYS A 44 12.39 -3.95 4.28
C LYS A 44 11.12 -4.49 4.94
N THR A 45 10.75 -3.90 6.07
CA THR A 45 9.53 -4.24 6.81
C THR A 45 8.29 -3.53 6.26
N PHE A 46 8.48 -2.35 5.67
CA PHE A 46 7.41 -1.50 5.17
C PHE A 46 7.71 -1.00 3.76
N ILE A 47 6.64 -0.61 3.05
CA ILE A 47 6.75 0.18 1.83
C ILE A 47 6.79 1.64 2.27
N GLU A 48 7.86 2.33 1.91
CA GLU A 48 8.14 3.69 2.40
C GLU A 48 8.52 4.67 1.29
N ASP A 49 8.28 5.96 1.52
CA ASP A 49 8.75 7.08 0.68
C ASP A 49 8.31 7.00 -0.79
N LYS A 50 7.07 6.57 -1.02
CA LYS A 50 6.50 6.38 -2.36
C LYS A 50 5.26 7.22 -2.59
N THR A 51 5.17 7.78 -3.79
CA THR A 51 3.99 8.50 -4.29
C THR A 51 3.31 7.70 -5.39
N PHE A 52 2.00 7.51 -5.26
CA PHE A 52 1.13 6.83 -6.22
C PHE A 52 0.12 7.84 -6.75
N THR A 53 0.04 8.01 -8.08
CA THR A 53 -0.83 9.01 -8.70
C THR A 53 -1.67 8.39 -9.81
N ASN A 54 -2.99 8.52 -9.71
CA ASN A 54 -3.95 7.91 -10.64
C ASN A 54 -3.74 6.38 -10.81
N CYS A 55 -3.27 5.70 -9.76
CA CYS A 55 -3.03 4.25 -9.78
C CYS A 55 -4.28 3.47 -9.35
N LEU A 56 -4.39 2.23 -9.85
CA LEU A 56 -5.26 1.22 -9.29
C LEU A 56 -4.44 0.38 -8.29
N ILE A 57 -4.80 0.43 -7.01
CA ILE A 57 -4.12 -0.33 -5.94
C ILE A 57 -4.93 -1.59 -5.65
N GLU A 58 -4.31 -2.75 -5.87
CA GLU A 58 -5.01 -4.03 -5.91
C GLU A 58 -4.55 -4.98 -4.80
N GLY A 59 -5.52 -5.57 -4.11
CA GLY A 59 -5.33 -6.65 -3.16
C GLY A 59 -5.31 -8.06 -3.80
N PRO A 60 -5.66 -9.12 -3.05
CA PRO A 60 -6.18 -9.08 -1.68
C PRO A 60 -5.11 -8.68 -0.67
N ALA A 61 -5.40 -7.67 0.16
CA ALA A 61 -4.47 -7.20 1.18
C ALA A 61 -5.19 -6.45 2.31
N VAL A 62 -4.57 -6.44 3.49
CA VAL A 62 -4.85 -5.44 4.53
C VAL A 62 -3.68 -4.46 4.55
N MET A 63 -3.97 -3.19 4.37
CA MET A 63 -3.01 -2.09 4.40
C MET A 63 -2.95 -1.49 5.81
N ALA A 64 -1.79 -1.56 6.47
CA ALA A 64 -1.54 -0.75 7.65
C ALA A 64 -1.09 0.65 7.23
N VAL A 65 -1.94 1.63 7.50
CA VAL A 65 -1.64 3.04 7.26
C VAL A 65 -0.84 3.56 8.45
N MET A 66 0.43 3.87 8.22
CA MET A 66 1.36 4.35 9.24
C MET A 66 1.66 5.84 9.07
N ASN A 67 2.45 6.39 10.00
CA ASN A 67 2.75 7.81 10.06
C ASN A 67 3.25 8.37 8.71
N GLY A 68 2.78 9.56 8.36
CA GLY A 68 3.10 10.24 7.11
C GLY A 68 2.39 9.70 5.86
N THR A 69 1.63 8.60 5.95
CA THR A 69 0.86 8.10 4.81
C THR A 69 -0.44 8.89 4.63
N THR A 70 -0.69 9.41 3.43
CA THR A 70 -1.83 10.30 3.12
C THR A 70 -2.60 9.85 1.89
N PHE A 71 -3.90 10.18 1.88
CA PHE A 71 -4.81 9.92 0.76
C PHE A 71 -5.44 11.24 0.31
N ASP A 72 -5.29 11.56 -0.96
CA ASP A 72 -5.82 12.77 -1.59
C ASP A 72 -6.73 12.36 -2.74
N SER A 73 -8.02 12.65 -2.61
CA SER A 73 -9.02 12.37 -3.65
C SER A 73 -9.09 10.90 -4.07
N CYS A 74 -8.86 9.97 -3.14
CA CYS A 74 -8.83 8.53 -3.40
C CYS A 74 -10.22 7.87 -3.27
N ASN A 75 -10.50 6.90 -4.15
CA ASN A 75 -11.59 5.96 -3.95
C ASN A 75 -11.07 4.76 -3.15
N MET A 76 -11.35 4.76 -1.85
CA MET A 76 -10.84 3.76 -0.90
C MET A 76 -11.57 2.40 -0.95
N GLY A 77 -12.42 2.18 -1.96
CA GLY A 77 -13.14 0.93 -2.17
C GLY A 77 -14.65 1.08 -2.07
N VAL A 78 -15.37 0.01 -2.43
CA VAL A 78 -16.84 -0.02 -2.44
C VAL A 78 -17.32 -1.15 -1.55
N ALA A 79 -17.95 -0.82 -0.42
CA ALA A 79 -18.59 -1.79 0.47
C ALA A 79 -19.85 -1.16 1.08
N SER A 80 -21.03 -1.79 1.00
CA SER A 80 -22.31 -1.21 1.45
C SER A 80 -22.20 -0.51 2.82
N ASN A 81 -21.50 -1.13 3.77
CA ASN A 81 -21.01 -0.52 5.00
C ASN A 81 -19.50 -0.23 4.89
N PRO A 82 -19.02 1.03 4.98
CA PRO A 82 -17.60 1.37 4.93
C PRO A 82 -16.75 0.68 5.99
N ARG A 83 -17.33 0.42 7.18
CA ARG A 83 -16.66 -0.28 8.28
C ARG A 83 -16.22 -1.70 7.91
N THR A 84 -16.81 -2.30 6.88
CA THR A 84 -16.37 -3.60 6.36
C THR A 84 -14.94 -3.56 5.81
N LEU A 85 -14.44 -2.39 5.43
CA LEU A 85 -13.07 -2.20 4.96
C LEU A 85 -12.11 -1.83 6.10
N LEU A 86 -12.60 -1.59 7.32
CA LEU A 86 -11.80 -1.15 8.45
C LEU A 86 -11.60 -2.32 9.42
N LEU A 87 -10.34 -2.67 9.69
CA LEU A 87 -9.97 -3.79 10.54
C LEU A 87 -9.20 -3.29 11.75
N GLN A 88 -9.77 -3.52 12.92
CA GLN A 88 -9.14 -3.17 14.19
C GLN A 88 -8.28 -4.36 14.69
N PRO A 89 -7.00 -4.13 15.01
CA PRO A 89 -6.17 -5.16 15.64
C PRO A 89 -6.68 -5.44 17.06
N MET A 90 -6.65 -6.71 17.47
CA MET A 90 -7.10 -7.17 18.80
C MET A 90 -5.95 -7.28 19.83
N GLY A 91 -4.72 -6.95 19.43
CA GLY A 91 -3.54 -6.98 20.29
C GLY A 91 -2.73 -5.69 20.18
N ASP A 92 -1.62 -5.63 20.92
CA ASP A 92 -0.81 -4.41 21.07
C ASP A 92 0.01 -4.06 19.82
N MET A 93 0.09 -4.97 18.85
CA MET A 93 0.83 -4.81 17.60
C MET A 93 0.00 -5.27 16.41
N ILE A 94 0.24 -4.62 15.26
CA ILE A 94 -0.31 -5.01 13.97
C ILE A 94 0.68 -5.96 13.29
N ALA A 95 0.21 -7.13 12.84
CA ALA A 95 1.03 -8.13 12.16
C ALA A 95 0.27 -8.77 10.99
N GLY A 96 1.00 -9.28 9.99
CA GLY A 96 0.42 -9.97 8.84
C GLY A 96 -0.26 -9.06 7.80
N VAL A 97 0.20 -7.81 7.70
CA VAL A 97 -0.38 -6.77 6.83
C VAL A 97 0.69 -6.11 5.96
N VAL A 98 0.26 -5.36 4.95
CA VAL A 98 1.16 -4.53 4.15
C VAL A 98 1.25 -3.14 4.79
N GLY A 99 2.38 -2.86 5.44
CA GLY A 99 2.61 -1.56 6.07
C GLY A 99 3.09 -0.50 5.09
N MET A 100 2.47 0.68 5.14
CA MET A 100 2.77 1.84 4.31
C MET A 100 3.19 3.01 5.20
N SER A 101 4.40 3.52 5.03
CA SER A 101 4.97 4.61 5.83
C SER A 101 5.39 5.79 4.93
N ASN A 102 5.05 7.02 5.30
CA ASN A 102 5.41 8.21 4.51
C ASN A 102 5.05 8.10 3.00
N CYS A 103 3.92 7.47 2.70
CA CYS A 103 3.45 7.29 1.32
C CYS A 103 2.36 8.31 0.96
N ARG A 104 2.28 8.69 -0.32
CA ARG A 104 1.23 9.59 -0.80
C ARG A 104 0.40 8.91 -1.89
N PHE A 105 -0.90 8.82 -1.70
CA PHE A 105 -1.83 8.34 -2.71
C PHE A 105 -2.66 9.51 -3.22
N VAL A 106 -2.69 9.71 -4.53
CA VAL A 106 -3.38 10.84 -5.18
C VAL A 106 -4.27 10.33 -6.30
N ARG A 107 -5.59 10.54 -6.17
CA ARG A 107 -6.59 10.08 -7.15
C ARG A 107 -6.48 8.58 -7.47
N CYS A 108 -6.00 7.79 -6.51
CA CYS A 108 -5.92 6.34 -6.63
C CYS A 108 -7.28 5.70 -6.36
N ARG A 109 -7.47 4.49 -6.89
CA ARG A 109 -8.60 3.62 -6.57
C ARG A 109 -8.08 2.36 -5.89
N PHE A 110 -8.74 1.93 -4.83
CA PHE A 110 -8.41 0.72 -4.08
C PHE A 110 -9.44 -0.37 -4.37
N VAL A 111 -8.97 -1.60 -4.64
CA VAL A 111 -9.83 -2.76 -4.93
C VAL A 111 -9.34 -3.97 -4.14
N GLN A 112 -10.25 -4.61 -3.40
CA GLN A 112 -9.94 -5.73 -2.49
C GLN A 112 -8.88 -5.41 -1.43
N VAL A 113 -8.85 -4.17 -0.95
CA VAL A 113 -7.96 -3.71 0.12
C VAL A 113 -8.79 -3.34 1.35
N GLY A 114 -8.47 -3.94 2.49
CA GLY A 114 -8.90 -3.47 3.80
C GLY A 114 -7.83 -2.56 4.42
N PHE A 115 -8.20 -1.75 5.41
CA PHE A 115 -7.33 -0.80 6.08
C PHE A 115 -7.28 -1.07 7.58
N THR A 116 -6.10 -0.92 8.16
CA THR A 116 -5.86 -0.98 9.59
C THR A 116 -4.91 0.15 9.99
N GLY A 117 -4.87 0.51 11.27
CA GLY A 117 -4.06 1.61 11.77
C GLY A 117 -4.42 1.98 13.21
N ALA A 118 -3.93 3.14 13.64
CA ALA A 118 -4.33 3.72 14.92
C ALA A 118 -5.86 3.99 14.94
N PRO A 119 -6.54 3.90 16.10
CA PRO A 119 -7.99 4.13 16.19
C PRO A 119 -8.45 5.45 15.55
N ASP A 120 -7.80 6.56 15.89
CA ASP A 120 -8.13 7.89 15.37
C ASP A 120 -8.00 7.96 13.83
N LEU A 121 -7.06 7.21 13.26
CA LEU A 121 -6.87 7.12 11.81
C LEU A 121 -7.98 6.32 11.14
N LEU A 122 -8.48 5.26 11.79
CA LEU A 122 -9.62 4.49 11.28
C LEU A 122 -10.89 5.33 11.26
N GLU A 123 -11.10 6.17 12.29
CA GLU A 123 -12.22 7.12 12.33
C GLU A 123 -12.11 8.16 11.20
N GLN A 124 -10.92 8.68 10.93
CA GLN A 124 -10.71 9.60 9.80
C GLN A 124 -11.00 8.91 8.45
N ILE A 125 -10.49 7.70 8.23
CA ILE A 125 -10.74 6.94 6.99
C ILE A 125 -12.23 6.62 6.85
N GLU A 126 -12.94 6.33 7.95
CA GLU A 126 -14.39 6.15 7.94
C GLU A 126 -15.12 7.40 7.43
N ALA A 127 -14.75 8.58 7.94
CA ALA A 127 -15.33 9.85 7.50
C ALA A 127 -15.06 10.13 6.01
N ASP A 128 -13.84 9.86 5.54
CA ASP A 128 -13.45 10.05 4.13
C ASP A 128 -14.23 9.10 3.20
N LEU A 129 -14.41 7.84 3.61
CA LEU A 129 -15.21 6.85 2.89
C LEU A 129 -16.69 7.24 2.79
N LEU A 130 -17.26 7.86 3.83
CA LEU A 130 -18.64 8.34 3.84
C LEU A 130 -18.81 9.57 2.93
N SER A 131 -17.93 10.57 3.04
CA SER A 131 -18.00 11.79 2.22
C SER A 131 -17.80 11.52 0.72
N ALA A 132 -16.94 10.56 0.35
CA ALA A 132 -16.74 10.17 -1.05
C ALA A 132 -18.01 9.59 -1.71
N ARG A 133 -18.96 9.07 -0.92
CA ARG A 133 -20.23 8.52 -1.41
C ARG A 133 -21.25 9.60 -1.68
N GLU A 134 -21.34 10.58 -0.80
CA GLU A 134 -22.25 11.73 -0.97
C GLU A 134 -21.93 12.48 -2.27
N ASN A 135 -20.66 12.52 -2.67
CA ASN A 135 -20.21 13.15 -3.91
C ASN A 135 -20.41 12.29 -5.17
N GLN A 136 -20.91 11.04 -5.06
CA GLN A 136 -21.17 10.12 -6.17
C GLN A 136 -22.67 9.78 -6.35
N ALA A 137 -23.54 10.29 -5.47
CA ALA A 137 -25.00 10.14 -5.52
C ALA A 137 -25.66 11.38 -6.18
#